data_AF-A0A8S7KB01-F1
#
_entry.id   AF-A0A8S7KB01-F1
#
_cell.length_a   1.000
_cell.length_b   1.000
_cell.length_c   1.000
_cell.angle_alpha   90.00
_cell.angle_beta   90.00
_cell.angle_gamma   90.00
#
_symmetry.space_group_name_H-M   'P 1'
#
loop_
_entity.id
_entity.type
_entity.pdbx_description
1 polymer ?
#
loop_
_entity_poly.entity_id
_entity_poly.type
_entity_poly.pdbx_seq_one_letter_code
_entity_poly.pdbx_strand_id
1 'polypeptide(L)'
;MLEPADLPPDDILDYVAIDTDKTGHLRVRVVEGKKHLRAVQEYLTRLRARHQGRVGDFEFTTLDVIARLRQDTTTAGDESVINPVQQKMLGYIRHSASLGASDLHMTPGRDNTDFTYVEARVHGELEVLDILRKEEGLELLGATYSGMTDVIKGTQFDPGVPQDARLSEQYLKLAGLFGARYSHYPCVGGLYAVLRLIKDDSQQIPTFSMLGYHPDQERTLRRILQRPEGIITLSGPTGSGKSTTLRTASAAYLEQYGFNNTGGILL
;
A
#
# COMPACT_ATOMS: atom_id res chain seq x y z
N MET A 1 3.87 -20.78 -23.96
CA MET A 1 4.40 -19.57 -23.31
C MET A 1 3.96 -18.38 -24.15
N LEU A 2 3.61 -17.24 -23.55
CA LEU A 2 3.22 -16.05 -24.30
C LEU A 2 4.43 -15.50 -25.07
N GLU A 3 4.30 -15.28 -26.37
CA GLU A 3 5.34 -14.59 -27.14
C GLU A 3 5.19 -13.07 -26.96
N PRO A 4 6.27 -12.27 -27.12
CA PRO A 4 6.17 -10.81 -27.05
C PRO A 4 5.11 -10.22 -27.98
N ALA A 5 4.86 -10.87 -29.12
CA ALA A 5 3.84 -10.46 -30.10
C ALA A 5 2.39 -10.69 -29.63
N ASP A 6 2.18 -11.48 -28.56
CA ASP A 6 0.87 -11.78 -27.96
C ASP A 6 0.49 -10.82 -26.84
N LEU A 7 1.46 -10.03 -26.35
CA LEU A 7 1.20 -9.00 -25.34
C LEU A 7 0.34 -7.87 -25.92
N PRO A 8 -0.52 -7.23 -25.08
CA PRO A 8 -1.27 -6.06 -25.50
C PRO A 8 -0.31 -4.90 -25.82
N PRO A 9 -0.53 -4.13 -26.89
CA PRO A 9 0.25 -2.93 -27.19
C PRO A 9 0.05 -1.84 -26.12
N ASP A 10 1.04 -0.94 -26.03
CA ASP A 10 1.18 0.07 -24.97
C ASP A 10 -0.06 0.95 -24.77
N ASP A 11 -0.78 1.25 -25.85
CA ASP A 11 -1.96 2.11 -25.88
C ASP A 11 -3.21 1.48 -25.25
N ILE A 12 -3.25 0.14 -25.14
CA ILE A 12 -4.36 -0.59 -24.51
C ILE A 12 -3.94 -1.35 -23.26
N LEU A 13 -2.67 -1.26 -22.87
CA LEU A 13 -2.13 -1.93 -21.71
C LEU A 13 -3.04 -1.68 -20.48
N ASP A 14 -3.36 -0.44 -20.15
CA ASP A 14 -4.14 -0.10 -18.95
C ASP A 14 -5.55 -0.71 -18.88
N TYR A 15 -6.05 -1.25 -20.00
CA TYR A 15 -7.39 -1.80 -20.11
C TYR A 15 -7.43 -3.29 -20.46
N VAL A 16 -6.28 -3.90 -20.78
CA VAL A 16 -6.20 -5.29 -21.25
C VAL A 16 -5.07 -6.04 -20.53
N ALA A 17 -5.42 -7.20 -19.99
CA ALA A 17 -4.48 -8.14 -19.39
C ALA A 17 -4.65 -9.52 -20.05
N ILE A 18 -3.54 -10.24 -20.18
CA ILE A 18 -3.50 -11.60 -20.71
C ILE A 18 -2.66 -12.49 -19.79
N ASP A 19 -3.18 -13.66 -19.47
CA ASP A 19 -2.49 -14.71 -18.71
C ASP A 19 -2.69 -16.08 -19.38
N THR A 20 -1.79 -17.02 -19.07
CA THR A 20 -1.92 -18.42 -19.51
C THR A 20 -2.30 -19.27 -18.31
N ASP A 21 -3.36 -20.07 -18.43
CA ASP A 21 -3.73 -21.00 -17.38
C ASP A 21 -2.86 -22.27 -17.36
N LYS A 22 -3.04 -23.11 -16.33
CA LYS A 22 -2.28 -24.36 -16.14
C LYS A 22 -2.45 -25.36 -17.28
N THR A 23 -3.47 -25.19 -18.12
CA THR A 23 -3.75 -26.07 -19.28
C THR A 23 -3.20 -25.50 -20.58
N GLY A 24 -2.59 -24.31 -20.56
CA GLY A 24 -2.02 -23.65 -21.72
C GLY A 24 -3.02 -22.84 -22.55
N HIS A 25 -4.23 -22.61 -22.01
CA HIS A 25 -5.22 -21.71 -22.60
C HIS A 25 -4.93 -20.26 -22.20
N LEU A 26 -5.14 -19.36 -23.15
CA LEU A 26 -5.00 -17.92 -22.99
C LEU A 26 -6.30 -17.35 -22.44
N ARG A 27 -6.20 -16.68 -21.29
CA ARG A 27 -7.28 -15.90 -20.70
C ARG A 27 -6.98 -14.44 -20.94
N VAL A 28 -7.98 -13.72 -21.43
CA VAL A 28 -7.86 -12.29 -21.71
C VAL A 28 -8.95 -11.57 -20.94
N ARG A 29 -8.53 -10.57 -20.18
CA ARG A 29 -9.40 -9.71 -19.40
C ARG A 29 -9.38 -8.29 -19.97
N VAL A 30 -10.56 -7.71 -20.11
CA VAL A 30 -10.74 -6.38 -20.72
C VAL A 30 -11.61 -5.53 -19.80
N VAL A 31 -11.25 -4.27 -19.60
CA VAL A 31 -12.11 -3.34 -18.85
C VAL A 31 -13.45 -3.17 -19.58
N GLU A 32 -14.56 -3.43 -18.87
CA GLU A 32 -15.93 -3.43 -19.42
C GLU A 32 -16.23 -2.17 -20.26
N GLY A 33 -15.94 -0.98 -19.70
CA GLY A 33 -16.16 0.30 -20.38
C GLY A 33 -15.24 0.58 -21.57
N LYS A 34 -14.27 -0.29 -21.86
CA LYS A 34 -13.24 -0.12 -22.90
C LYS A 34 -13.33 -1.20 -23.98
N LYS A 35 -14.26 -2.16 -23.85
CA LYS A 35 -14.43 -3.27 -24.80
C LYS A 35 -14.69 -2.83 -26.25
N HIS A 36 -15.33 -1.68 -26.45
CA HIS A 36 -15.68 -1.19 -27.80
C HIS A 36 -14.55 -0.40 -28.49
N LEU A 37 -13.42 -0.16 -27.83
CA LEU A 37 -12.30 0.56 -28.45
C LEU A 37 -11.74 -0.22 -29.64
N ARG A 38 -11.47 0.48 -30.75
CA ARG A 38 -10.94 -0.13 -31.97
C ARG A 38 -9.65 -0.90 -31.71
N ALA A 39 -8.71 -0.30 -31.00
CA ALA A 39 -7.42 -0.92 -30.66
C ALA A 39 -7.58 -2.22 -29.84
N VAL A 40 -8.55 -2.25 -28.92
CA VAL A 40 -8.88 -3.46 -28.15
C VAL A 40 -9.45 -4.54 -29.07
N GLN A 41 -10.40 -4.20 -29.94
CA GLN A 41 -11.00 -5.16 -30.89
C GLN A 41 -9.98 -5.71 -31.90
N GLU A 42 -9.08 -4.86 -32.41
CA GLU A 42 -7.97 -5.26 -33.29
C GLU A 42 -7.04 -6.26 -32.59
N TYR A 43 -6.65 -5.97 -31.33
CA TYR A 43 -5.84 -6.87 -30.51
C TYR A 43 -6.51 -8.23 -30.30
N LEU A 44 -7.77 -8.25 -29.84
CA LEU A 44 -8.52 -9.46 -29.55
C LEU A 44 -8.71 -10.34 -30.80
N THR A 45 -9.01 -9.72 -31.95
CA THR A 45 -9.17 -10.42 -33.24
C THR A 45 -7.85 -11.04 -33.68
N ARG A 46 -6.74 -10.30 -33.59
CA ARG A 46 -5.40 -10.78 -33.93
C ARG A 46 -4.97 -11.95 -33.05
N LEU A 47 -5.24 -11.86 -31.75
CA LEU A 47 -4.89 -12.90 -30.78
C LEU A 47 -5.65 -14.21 -31.06
N ARG A 48 -6.97 -14.13 -31.31
CA ARG A 48 -7.79 -15.29 -31.70
C ARG A 48 -7.35 -15.92 -33.01
N ALA A 49 -6.98 -15.11 -34.01
CA ALA A 49 -6.51 -15.61 -35.29
C ALA A 49 -5.19 -16.39 -35.17
N ARG A 50 -4.29 -15.96 -34.28
CA ARG A 50 -2.99 -16.60 -34.05
C ARG A 50 -3.08 -17.87 -33.21
N HIS A 51 -3.98 -17.90 -32.22
CA HIS A 51 -4.09 -18.98 -31.24
C HIS A 51 -5.46 -19.70 -31.31
N GLN A 52 -5.77 -20.26 -32.48
CA GLN A 52 -7.05 -20.96 -32.71
C GLN A 52 -7.26 -22.11 -31.71
N GLY A 53 -8.42 -22.11 -31.06
CA GLY A 53 -8.79 -23.14 -30.07
C GLY A 53 -8.08 -23.03 -28.71
N ARG A 54 -7.20 -22.04 -28.52
CA ARG A 54 -6.46 -21.83 -27.26
C ARG A 54 -6.85 -20.56 -26.52
N VAL A 55 -7.57 -19.64 -27.15
CA VAL A 55 -8.10 -18.43 -26.51
C VAL A 55 -9.49 -18.72 -25.98
N GLY A 56 -9.67 -18.61 -24.67
CA GLY A 56 -10.98 -18.74 -24.03
C GLY A 56 -11.91 -17.56 -24.33
N ASP A 57 -13.09 -17.55 -23.68
CA ASP A 57 -13.95 -16.38 -23.71
C ASP A 57 -13.28 -15.19 -23.03
N PHE A 58 -13.54 -13.99 -23.55
CA PHE A 58 -13.01 -12.76 -23.00
C PHE A 58 -13.81 -12.38 -21.75
N GLU A 59 -13.08 -12.23 -20.65
CA GLU A 59 -13.68 -11.82 -19.38
C GLU A 59 -13.68 -10.29 -19.30
N PHE A 60 -14.84 -9.69 -19.08
CA PHE A 60 -14.95 -8.26 -18.87
C PHE A 60 -14.90 -7.93 -17.39
N THR A 61 -14.08 -6.96 -17.03
CA THR A 61 -13.74 -6.65 -15.63
C THR A 61 -13.57 -5.15 -15.39
N THR A 62 -13.17 -4.75 -14.20
CA THR A 62 -12.93 -3.34 -13.83
C THR A 62 -11.44 -2.96 -13.97
N LEU A 63 -11.17 -1.66 -14.03
CA LEU A 63 -9.81 -1.10 -14.04
C LEU A 63 -8.98 -1.62 -12.85
N ASP A 64 -9.59 -1.69 -11.66
CA ASP A 64 -8.91 -2.15 -10.45
C ASP A 64 -8.43 -3.60 -10.55
N VAL A 65 -9.19 -4.47 -11.21
CA VAL A 65 -8.81 -5.88 -11.40
C VAL A 65 -7.64 -6.00 -12.38
N ILE A 66 -7.66 -5.25 -13.48
CA ILE A 66 -6.54 -5.22 -14.46
C ILE A 66 -5.26 -4.67 -13.80
N ALA A 67 -5.37 -3.63 -12.97
CA ALA A 67 -4.25 -3.08 -12.23
C ALA A 67 -3.63 -4.12 -11.27
N ARG A 68 -4.45 -4.87 -10.52
CA ARG A 68 -3.99 -5.94 -9.62
C ARG A 68 -3.29 -7.09 -10.36
N LEU A 69 -3.88 -7.57 -11.46
CA LEU A 69 -3.29 -8.67 -12.24
C LEU A 69 -1.93 -8.33 -12.84
N ARG A 70 -1.71 -7.06 -13.18
CA ARG A 70 -0.42 -6.57 -13.66
C ARG A 70 0.62 -6.50 -12.56
N GLN A 71 0.22 -6.07 -11.37
CA GLN A 71 1.07 -6.14 -10.18
C GLN A 71 1.47 -7.60 -9.90
N ASP A 72 0.54 -8.55 -10.00
CA ASP A 72 0.85 -9.98 -9.82
C ASP A 72 1.76 -10.54 -10.92
N THR A 73 1.62 -10.10 -12.18
CA THR A 73 2.45 -10.56 -13.31
C THR A 73 3.85 -9.95 -13.30
N THR A 74 4.00 -8.72 -12.79
CA THR A 74 5.33 -8.13 -12.49
C THR A 74 6.00 -8.77 -11.28
N THR A 75 5.22 -9.39 -10.38
CA THR A 75 5.74 -10.09 -9.19
C THR A 75 6.22 -11.52 -9.52
N ALA A 76 5.73 -12.15 -10.59
CA ALA A 76 6.13 -13.51 -10.98
C ALA A 76 7.52 -13.63 -11.66
N GLY A 77 8.16 -12.51 -11.99
CA GLY A 77 9.50 -12.47 -12.62
C GLY A 77 10.66 -12.11 -11.70
N ASP A 78 10.38 -11.70 -10.46
CA ASP A 78 11.39 -11.32 -9.46
C ASP A 78 10.97 -11.93 -8.11
N GLU A 79 11.27 -13.22 -7.91
CA GLU A 79 11.57 -13.67 -6.53
C GLU A 79 12.86 -12.94 -6.13
N SER A 80 12.74 -11.67 -5.72
CA SER A 80 13.85 -10.92 -5.16
C SER A 80 14.31 -11.68 -3.94
N VAL A 81 15.47 -12.33 -4.03
CA VAL A 81 16.16 -12.91 -2.88
C VAL A 81 16.39 -11.75 -1.91
N ILE A 82 15.52 -11.63 -0.89
CA ILE A 82 15.64 -10.59 0.13
C ILE A 82 17.00 -10.79 0.77
N ASN A 83 17.89 -9.82 0.61
CA ASN A 83 19.26 -9.94 1.11
C ASN A 83 19.30 -9.85 2.66
N PRO A 84 20.38 -10.28 3.32
CA PRO A 84 20.44 -10.31 4.79
C PRO A 84 20.17 -8.95 5.46
N VAL A 85 20.61 -7.84 4.85
CA VAL A 85 20.40 -6.48 5.36
C VAL A 85 18.92 -6.10 5.30
N GLN A 86 18.26 -6.37 4.18
CA GLN A 86 16.82 -6.17 4.00
C GLN A 86 16.00 -7.08 4.93
N GLN A 87 16.43 -8.32 5.15
CA GLN A 87 15.80 -9.22 6.12
C GLN A 87 15.90 -8.67 7.54
N LYS A 88 17.07 -8.15 7.93
CA LYS A 88 17.27 -7.52 9.24
C LYS A 88 16.36 -6.30 9.41
N MET A 89 16.32 -5.41 8.41
CA MET A 89 15.43 -4.25 8.45
C MET A 89 13.95 -4.67 8.52
N LEU A 90 13.54 -5.64 7.71
CA LEU A 90 12.19 -6.19 7.74
C LEU A 90 11.85 -6.78 9.12
N GLY A 91 12.84 -7.37 9.80
CA GLY A 91 12.74 -7.81 11.19
C GLY A 91 12.37 -6.67 12.14
N TYR A 92 13.06 -5.53 12.08
CA TYR A 92 12.71 -4.36 12.90
C TYR A 92 11.32 -3.79 12.56
N ILE A 93 10.97 -3.72 11.27
CA ILE A 93 9.64 -3.26 10.83
C ILE A 93 8.56 -4.17 11.40
N ARG A 94 8.73 -5.50 11.27
CA ARG A 94 7.78 -6.51 11.80
C ARG A 94 7.65 -6.44 13.31
N HIS A 95 8.78 -6.33 14.01
CA HIS A 95 8.78 -6.21 15.46
C HIS A 95 8.01 -4.95 15.90
N SER A 96 8.33 -3.80 15.32
CA SER A 96 7.63 -2.53 15.58
C SER A 96 6.12 -2.64 15.29
N ALA A 97 5.74 -3.26 14.17
CA ALA A 97 4.34 -3.49 13.82
C ALA A 97 3.64 -4.38 14.86
N SER A 98 4.27 -5.47 15.31
CA SER A 98 3.71 -6.36 16.34
C SER A 98 3.51 -5.69 17.69
N LEU A 99 4.35 -4.71 18.04
CA LEU A 99 4.25 -3.94 19.29
C LEU A 99 3.11 -2.90 19.28
N GLY A 100 2.44 -2.66 18.15
CA GLY A 100 1.49 -1.55 18.11
C GLY A 100 2.08 -0.21 17.68
N ALA A 101 3.34 -0.18 17.23
CA ALA A 101 4.04 1.09 17.02
C ALA A 101 3.47 1.89 15.85
N SER A 102 3.44 3.22 15.99
CA SER A 102 3.05 4.15 14.91
C SER A 102 4.20 4.48 13.97
N ASP A 103 5.42 4.51 14.50
CA ASP A 103 6.62 4.92 13.79
C ASP A 103 7.81 4.06 14.25
N LEU A 104 8.69 3.70 13.32
CA LEU A 104 10.01 3.13 13.58
C LEU A 104 11.05 4.21 13.27
N HIS A 105 11.84 4.58 14.27
CA HIS A 105 12.84 5.61 14.22
C HIS A 105 14.25 4.98 14.17
N MET A 106 15.11 5.52 13.31
CA MET A 106 16.52 5.15 13.25
C MET A 106 17.36 6.41 13.21
N THR A 107 18.29 6.55 14.17
CA THR A 107 19.08 7.79 14.34
C THR A 107 20.59 7.50 14.36
N PRO A 108 21.21 7.24 13.19
CA PRO A 108 22.65 7.09 13.11
C PRO A 108 23.35 8.39 13.48
N GLY A 109 24.34 8.30 14.37
CA GLY A 109 25.15 9.47 14.74
C GLY A 109 24.48 10.43 15.70
N ARG A 110 23.38 10.01 16.35
CA ARG A 110 22.69 10.81 17.38
C ARG A 110 23.69 11.31 18.41
N ASP A 111 23.61 12.58 18.76
CA ASP A 111 24.48 13.26 19.73
C ASP A 111 25.99 13.16 19.39
N ASN A 112 26.34 13.09 18.10
CA ASN A 112 27.71 12.88 17.59
C ASN A 112 28.37 11.57 18.08
N THR A 113 27.57 10.54 18.32
CA THR A 113 28.07 9.21 18.72
C THR A 113 28.35 8.32 17.50
N ASP A 114 29.08 7.21 17.72
CA ASP A 114 29.33 6.19 16.69
C ASP A 114 28.24 5.08 16.68
N PHE A 115 27.04 5.42 17.15
CA PHE A 115 25.93 4.48 17.28
C PHE A 115 24.70 4.91 16.48
N THR A 116 23.85 3.92 16.19
CA THR A 116 22.50 4.10 15.67
C THR A 116 21.52 3.56 16.69
N TYR A 117 20.60 4.41 17.16
CA TYR A 117 19.47 3.96 17.97
C TYR A 117 18.32 3.55 17.05
N VAL A 118 17.78 2.35 17.28
CA VAL A 118 16.58 1.84 16.63
C VAL A 118 15.46 1.88 17.66
N GLU A 119 14.47 2.72 17.46
CA GLU A 119 13.42 3.01 18.44
C GLU A 119 12.03 2.85 17.80
N ALA A 120 11.08 2.23 18.49
CA ALA A 120 9.68 2.17 18.05
C ALA A 120 8.82 3.10 18.89
N ARG A 121 7.92 3.85 18.25
CA ARG A 121 6.95 4.68 18.96
C ARG A 121 5.72 3.89 19.34
N VAL A 122 5.61 3.45 20.59
CA VAL A 122 4.50 2.66 21.12
C VAL A 122 3.70 3.55 22.08
N HIS A 123 2.39 3.67 21.85
CA HIS A 123 1.49 4.52 22.66
C HIS A 123 1.96 5.98 22.84
N GLY A 124 2.75 6.50 21.90
CA GLY A 124 3.28 7.87 21.91
C GLY A 124 4.69 8.01 22.47
N GLU A 125 5.20 7.00 23.17
CA GLU A 125 6.55 6.96 23.76
C GLU A 125 7.53 6.21 22.86
N LEU A 126 8.82 6.56 22.91
CA LEU A 126 9.87 5.88 22.17
C LEU A 126 10.46 4.75 23.02
N GLU A 127 10.38 3.52 22.52
CA GLU A 127 10.98 2.33 23.11
C GLU A 127 12.20 1.91 22.29
N VAL A 128 13.36 1.78 22.93
CA VAL A 128 14.60 1.33 22.27
C VAL A 128 14.49 -0.16 21.97
N LEU A 129 14.58 -0.51 20.68
CA LEU A 129 14.59 -1.89 20.21
C LEU A 129 16.01 -2.45 20.08
N ASP A 130 16.95 -1.62 19.65
CA ASP A 130 18.35 -2.02 19.42
C ASP A 130 19.29 -0.80 19.38
N ILE A 131 20.59 -1.07 19.59
CA ILE A 131 21.68 -0.09 19.45
C ILE A 131 22.76 -0.71 18.57
N LEU A 132 22.92 -0.16 17.36
CA LEU A 132 23.84 -0.65 16.34
C LEU A 132 25.04 0.29 16.18
N ARG A 133 26.05 -0.14 15.42
CA ARG A 133 27.08 0.79 14.94
C ARG A 133 26.49 1.78 13.94
N LYS A 134 27.06 2.98 13.86
CA LYS A 134 26.62 4.03 12.94
C LYS A 134 26.62 3.54 11.48
N GLU A 135 27.68 2.88 11.07
CA GLU A 135 27.88 2.37 9.70
C GLU A 135 26.80 1.35 9.34
N GLU A 136 26.51 0.43 10.27
CA GLU A 136 25.48 -0.60 10.10
C GLU A 136 24.08 0.01 10.00
N GLY A 137 23.79 1.05 10.80
CA GLY A 137 22.52 1.79 10.70
C GLY A 137 22.36 2.50 9.36
N LEU A 138 23.43 3.12 8.85
CA LEU A 138 23.43 3.74 7.52
C LEU A 138 23.26 2.71 6.41
N GLU A 139 23.88 1.53 6.52
CA GLU A 139 23.72 0.43 5.57
C GLU A 139 22.26 -0.05 5.51
N LEU A 140 21.62 -0.25 6.68
CA LEU A 140 20.20 -0.62 6.77
C LEU A 140 19.31 0.43 6.10
N LEU A 141 19.54 1.73 6.36
CA LEU A 141 18.76 2.81 5.78
C LEU A 141 18.97 2.92 4.27
N GLY A 142 20.20 2.76 3.78
CA GLY A 142 20.49 2.72 2.35
C GLY A 142 19.81 1.55 1.64
N ALA A 143 19.87 0.35 2.22
CA ALA A 143 19.18 -0.82 1.70
C ALA A 143 17.65 -0.65 1.72
N THR A 144 17.12 0.01 2.76
CA THR A 144 15.70 0.35 2.87
C THR A 144 15.29 1.26 1.73
N TYR A 145 15.92 2.43 1.62
CA TYR A 145 15.54 3.43 0.63
C TYR A 145 15.72 2.92 -0.79
N SER A 146 16.89 2.41 -1.15
CA SER A 146 17.18 2.02 -2.54
C SER A 146 16.59 0.66 -2.96
N GLY A 147 16.28 -0.23 -2.01
CA GLY A 147 15.89 -1.62 -2.32
C GLY A 147 14.55 -2.08 -1.76
N MET A 148 13.96 -1.34 -0.81
CA MET A 148 12.68 -1.70 -0.19
C MET A 148 11.54 -0.72 -0.48
N THR A 149 11.81 0.38 -1.19
CA THR A 149 10.82 1.41 -1.49
C THR A 149 10.46 1.50 -2.97
N ASP A 150 9.42 2.26 -3.28
CA ASP A 150 8.87 2.52 -4.61
C ASP A 150 9.61 3.61 -5.40
N VAL A 151 10.79 4.03 -4.93
CA VAL A 151 11.63 4.99 -5.65
C VAL A 151 11.99 4.48 -7.04
N ILE A 152 12.20 5.42 -7.96
CA ILE A 152 12.59 5.10 -9.34
C ILE A 152 13.90 4.30 -9.32
N LYS A 153 13.96 3.21 -10.09
CA LYS A 153 15.19 2.41 -10.23
C LYS A 153 16.36 3.32 -10.65
N GLY A 154 17.41 3.34 -9.83
CA GLY A 154 18.58 4.21 -10.02
C GLY A 154 18.62 5.44 -9.11
N THR A 155 17.54 5.76 -8.37
CA THR A 155 17.60 6.76 -7.29
C THR A 155 18.45 6.20 -6.14
N GLN A 156 19.55 6.89 -5.83
CA GLN A 156 20.46 6.49 -4.77
C GLN A 156 20.06 7.10 -3.43
N PHE A 157 20.28 6.33 -2.38
CA PHE A 157 20.26 6.85 -1.02
C PHE A 157 21.35 7.90 -0.84
N ASP A 158 20.98 9.09 -0.39
CA ASP A 158 21.89 10.17 -0.06
C ASP A 158 21.58 10.67 1.37
N PRO A 159 22.45 10.39 2.35
CA PRO A 159 22.25 10.81 3.73
C PRO A 159 22.39 12.34 3.93
N GLY A 160 22.93 13.05 2.94
CA GLY A 160 23.18 14.50 2.97
C GLY A 160 22.01 15.36 2.52
N VAL A 161 20.93 14.75 1.98
CA VAL A 161 19.72 15.46 1.55
C VAL A 161 18.46 14.82 2.15
N PRO A 162 17.37 15.57 2.37
CA PRO A 162 16.10 14.98 2.74
C PRO A 162 15.57 14.07 1.63
N GLN A 163 15.13 12.86 1.99
CA GLN A 163 14.51 11.93 1.03
C GLN A 163 13.26 11.27 1.64
N ASP A 164 12.24 11.10 0.81
CA ASP A 164 10.96 10.49 1.16
C ASP A 164 10.64 9.37 0.17
N ALA A 165 10.03 8.29 0.66
CA ALA A 165 9.62 7.16 -0.18
C ALA A 165 8.49 6.35 0.47
N ARG A 166 7.82 5.48 -0.30
CA ARG A 166 6.87 4.51 0.26
C ARG A 166 7.45 3.11 0.17
N LEU A 167 7.25 2.31 1.21
CA LEU A 167 7.71 0.94 1.17
C LEU A 167 6.93 0.15 0.11
N SER A 168 7.64 -0.65 -0.68
CA SER A 168 7.04 -1.44 -1.76
C SER A 168 6.10 -2.50 -1.21
N GLU A 169 5.04 -2.81 -1.97
CA GLU A 169 3.94 -3.68 -1.55
C GLU A 169 4.41 -5.07 -1.09
N GLN A 170 5.45 -5.63 -1.71
CA GLN A 170 6.02 -6.92 -1.31
C GLN A 170 6.49 -6.93 0.14
N TYR A 171 7.11 -5.85 0.62
CA TYR A 171 7.60 -5.74 2.00
C TYR A 171 6.47 -5.40 2.97
N LEU A 172 5.47 -4.63 2.52
CA LEU A 172 4.26 -4.34 3.31
C LEU A 172 3.52 -5.62 3.68
N LYS A 173 3.31 -6.53 2.71
CA LYS A 173 2.68 -7.83 2.92
C LYS A 173 3.46 -8.67 3.94
N LEU A 174 4.78 -8.75 3.79
CA LEU A 174 5.65 -9.48 4.72
C LEU A 174 5.66 -8.86 6.13
N ALA A 175 5.44 -7.56 6.23
CA ALA A 175 5.37 -6.82 7.49
C ALA A 175 3.99 -6.84 8.15
N GLY A 176 2.94 -7.29 7.46
CA GLY A 176 1.55 -7.20 7.94
C GLY A 176 1.05 -5.75 8.03
N LEU A 177 1.51 -4.90 7.12
CA LEU A 177 1.17 -3.47 7.08
C LEU A 177 0.32 -3.16 5.86
N PHE A 178 -0.62 -2.22 6.02
CA PHE A 178 -1.37 -1.63 4.90
C PHE A 178 -0.51 -0.64 4.11
N GLY A 179 0.41 0.05 4.79
CA GLY A 179 1.31 1.01 4.18
C GLY A 179 2.47 1.35 5.11
N ALA A 180 3.55 1.87 4.53
CA ALA A 180 4.65 2.43 5.29
C ALA A 180 5.28 3.56 4.49
N ARG A 181 5.63 4.65 5.18
CA ARG A 181 6.28 5.82 4.58
C ARG A 181 7.64 6.01 5.22
N TYR A 182 8.67 5.97 4.39
CA TYR A 182 10.04 6.28 4.76
C TYR A 182 10.27 7.78 4.58
N SER A 183 10.98 8.40 5.52
CA SER A 183 11.50 9.75 5.39
C SER A 183 12.78 9.88 6.21
N HIS A 184 13.78 10.59 5.70
CA HIS A 184 14.92 11.01 6.51
C HIS A 184 15.30 12.47 6.30
N TYR A 185 15.98 13.04 7.29
CA TYR A 185 16.55 14.37 7.23
C TYR A 185 18.00 14.37 7.75
N PRO A 186 18.95 15.05 7.08
CA PRO A 186 20.33 15.17 7.54
C PRO A 186 20.42 15.89 8.88
N CYS A 187 21.28 15.43 9.79
CA CYS A 187 21.47 16.02 11.11
C CYS A 187 22.96 16.20 11.43
N VAL A 188 23.27 16.99 12.46
CA VAL A 188 24.64 17.08 12.96
C VAL A 188 25.09 15.68 13.42
N GLY A 189 26.20 15.20 12.86
CA GLY A 189 26.76 13.89 13.20
C GLY A 189 26.16 12.70 12.46
N GLY A 190 25.07 12.86 11.70
CA GLY A 190 24.44 11.76 10.96
C GLY A 190 23.09 12.14 10.35
N LEU A 191 22.04 11.36 10.60
CA LEU A 191 20.70 11.63 10.07
C LEU A 191 19.61 11.13 11.01
N TYR A 192 18.40 11.64 10.82
CA TYR A 192 17.20 11.17 11.49
C TYR A 192 16.26 10.54 10.46
N ALA A 193 16.04 9.23 10.54
CA ALA A 193 15.14 8.48 9.66
C ALA A 193 13.92 7.96 10.42
N VAL A 194 12.78 7.94 9.73
CA VAL A 194 11.50 7.44 10.25
C VAL A 194 10.79 6.61 9.19
N LEU A 195 10.31 5.44 9.59
CA LEU A 195 9.30 4.68 8.87
C LEU A 195 7.97 4.81 9.62
N ARG A 196 7.04 5.58 9.09
CA ARG A 196 5.67 5.60 9.62
C ARG A 196 4.95 4.33 9.19
N LEU A 197 4.48 3.55 10.15
CA LEU A 197 3.82 2.27 9.93
C LEU A 197 2.30 2.48 9.91
N ILE A 198 1.65 2.06 8.83
CA ILE A 198 0.21 2.15 8.66
C ILE A 198 -0.32 0.73 8.70
N LYS A 199 -1.02 0.40 9.78
CA LYS A 199 -1.64 -0.91 9.95
C LYS A 199 -2.89 -1.06 9.10
N ASP A 200 -3.18 -2.31 8.78
CA ASP A 200 -4.45 -2.66 8.16
C ASP A 200 -5.56 -2.75 9.20
N ASP A 201 -6.19 -1.61 9.47
CA ASP A 201 -7.35 -1.54 10.37
C ASP A 201 -8.68 -1.76 9.62
N SER A 202 -8.66 -2.28 8.38
CA SER A 202 -9.86 -2.44 7.57
C SER A 202 -10.83 -3.49 8.11
N GLN A 203 -10.33 -4.50 8.83
CA GLN A 203 -11.10 -5.63 9.34
C GLN A 203 -11.77 -5.35 10.71
N GLN A 204 -11.40 -4.28 11.40
CA GLN A 204 -11.93 -3.94 12.73
C GLN A 204 -12.25 -2.46 12.83
N ILE A 205 -13.29 -2.02 12.11
CA ILE A 205 -13.80 -0.66 12.26
C ILE A 205 -14.49 -0.56 13.63
N PRO A 206 -14.00 0.30 14.55
CA PRO A 206 -14.59 0.42 15.88
C PRO A 206 -15.98 1.03 15.80
N THR A 207 -16.80 0.80 16.82
CA THR A 207 -18.07 1.54 16.99
C THR A 207 -17.81 2.92 17.60
N PHE A 208 -18.76 3.85 17.50
CA PHE A 208 -18.64 5.15 18.17
C PHE A 208 -18.44 5.00 19.68
N SER A 209 -19.13 4.04 20.31
CA SER A 209 -18.92 3.73 21.73
C SER A 209 -17.49 3.27 22.04
N MET A 210 -16.87 2.45 21.18
CA MET A 210 -15.48 2.01 21.35
C MET A 210 -14.47 3.16 21.19
N LEU A 211 -14.81 4.17 20.40
CA LEU A 211 -14.02 5.40 20.27
C LEU A 211 -14.17 6.35 21.49
N GLY A 212 -15.02 6.01 22.46
CA GLY A 212 -15.23 6.81 23.67
C GLY A 212 -16.26 7.92 23.52
N TYR A 213 -17.08 7.92 22.47
CA TYR A 213 -18.20 8.86 22.37
C TYR A 213 -19.27 8.53 23.43
N HIS A 214 -19.76 9.57 24.11
CA HIS A 214 -20.91 9.43 25.00
C HIS A 214 -22.19 9.13 24.21
N PRO A 215 -23.19 8.47 24.81
CA PRO A 215 -24.44 8.13 24.13
C PRO A 215 -25.13 9.31 23.41
N ASP A 216 -25.11 10.50 24.02
CA ASP A 216 -25.70 11.70 23.42
C ASP A 216 -24.89 12.24 22.21
N GLN A 217 -23.56 12.10 22.26
CA GLN A 217 -22.70 12.45 21.13
C GLN A 217 -22.89 11.47 19.98
N GLU A 218 -22.96 10.17 20.26
CA GLU A 218 -23.24 9.16 19.25
C GLU A 218 -24.60 9.40 18.60
N ARG A 219 -25.65 9.67 19.39
CA ARG A 219 -26.98 10.03 18.86
C ARG A 219 -26.92 11.25 17.95
N THR A 220 -26.13 12.25 18.31
CA THR A 220 -25.93 13.47 17.52
C THR A 220 -25.23 13.16 16.20
N LEU A 221 -24.14 12.39 16.23
CA LEU A 221 -23.40 11.96 15.04
C LEU A 221 -24.29 11.15 14.09
N ARG A 222 -25.04 10.18 14.61
CA ARG A 222 -25.99 9.39 13.79
C ARG A 222 -27.05 10.27 13.14
N ARG A 223 -27.58 11.27 13.86
CA ARG A 223 -28.55 12.23 13.30
C ARG A 223 -27.92 13.12 12.21
N ILE A 224 -26.64 13.48 12.34
CA ILE A 224 -25.90 14.23 11.30
C ILE A 224 -25.71 13.34 10.06
N LEU A 225 -25.32 12.07 10.23
CA LEU A 225 -25.12 11.12 9.12
C LEU A 225 -26.40 10.81 8.33
N GLN A 226 -27.57 11.02 8.94
CA GLN A 226 -28.87 10.87 8.28
C GLN A 226 -29.25 12.05 7.37
N ARG A 227 -28.47 13.15 7.38
CA ARG A 227 -28.76 14.30 6.52
C ARG A 227 -28.46 13.93 5.06
N PRO A 228 -29.39 14.20 4.13
CA PRO A 228 -29.23 13.84 2.71
C PRO A 228 -28.10 14.64 2.03
N GLU A 229 -27.79 15.83 2.55
CA GLU A 229 -26.75 16.70 2.05
C GLU A 229 -26.13 17.51 3.19
N GLY A 230 -24.85 17.85 3.04
CA GLY A 230 -24.08 18.62 4.01
C GLY A 230 -22.61 18.24 4.01
N ILE A 231 -21.78 19.08 4.65
CA ILE A 231 -20.36 18.83 4.83
C ILE A 231 -20.10 18.56 6.32
N ILE A 232 -19.45 17.44 6.61
CA ILE A 232 -18.97 17.09 7.95
C ILE A 232 -17.46 17.30 7.96
N THR A 233 -16.97 18.15 8.86
CA THR A 233 -15.54 18.40 9.02
C THR A 233 -15.05 17.82 10.33
N LEU A 234 -14.06 16.92 10.25
CA LEU A 234 -13.33 16.44 11.42
C LEU A 234 -12.03 17.24 11.54
N SER A 235 -11.88 17.97 12.63
CA SER A 235 -10.69 18.80 12.90
C SER A 235 -9.97 18.33 14.16
N GLY A 236 -8.66 18.56 14.21
CA GLY A 236 -7.76 18.16 15.28
C GLY A 236 -6.33 17.93 14.81
N PRO A 237 -5.33 17.88 15.71
CA PRO A 237 -3.92 17.68 15.36
C PRO A 237 -3.65 16.26 14.82
N THR A 238 -2.46 16.01 14.25
CA THR A 238 -2.05 14.67 13.81
C THR A 238 -2.16 13.66 14.96
N GLY A 239 -2.69 12.45 14.69
CA GLY A 239 -2.89 11.41 15.70
C GLY A 239 -4.17 11.53 16.53
N SER A 240 -4.98 12.59 16.37
CA SER A 240 -6.21 12.80 17.17
C SER A 240 -7.40 11.89 16.81
N GLY A 241 -7.19 10.79 16.08
CA GLY A 241 -8.26 9.85 15.72
C GLY A 241 -9.19 10.25 14.58
N LYS A 242 -8.97 11.39 13.89
CA LYS A 242 -9.85 11.87 12.79
C LYS A 242 -10.16 10.80 11.73
N SER A 243 -9.14 10.13 11.21
CA SER A 243 -9.32 9.10 10.18
C SER A 243 -10.10 7.90 10.71
N THR A 244 -9.89 7.54 11.98
CA THR A 244 -10.60 6.44 12.66
C THR A 244 -12.07 6.79 12.89
N THR A 245 -12.37 8.01 13.33
CA THR A 245 -13.73 8.54 13.45
C THR A 245 -14.42 8.58 12.09
N LEU A 246 -13.72 9.03 11.03
CA LEU A 246 -14.28 9.06 9.68
C LEU A 246 -14.65 7.66 9.18
N ARG A 247 -13.76 6.68 9.36
CA ARG A 247 -14.03 5.28 8.99
C ARG A 247 -15.23 4.72 9.75
N THR A 248 -15.32 4.99 11.04
CA THR A 248 -16.45 4.57 11.88
C THR A 248 -17.76 5.18 11.40
N ALA A 249 -17.75 6.47 11.07
CA ALA A 249 -18.91 7.17 10.53
C ALA A 249 -19.34 6.63 9.16
N SER A 250 -18.39 6.37 8.25
CA SER A 250 -18.65 5.76 6.96
C SER A 250 -19.23 4.36 7.11
N ALA A 251 -18.68 3.53 8.00
CA ALA A 251 -19.22 2.19 8.26
C ALA A 251 -20.65 2.24 8.82
N ALA A 252 -20.91 3.10 9.80
CA ALA A 252 -22.25 3.30 10.36
C ALA A 252 -23.27 3.79 9.30
N TYR A 253 -22.84 4.66 8.38
CA TYR A 253 -23.67 5.11 7.27
C TYR A 253 -23.98 3.95 6.30
N LEU A 254 -22.96 3.20 5.90
CA LEU A 254 -23.11 2.05 4.99
C LEU A 254 -23.94 0.92 5.59
N GLU A 255 -23.85 0.67 6.89
CA GLU A 255 -24.69 -0.29 7.60
C GLU A 255 -26.17 0.12 7.56
N GLN A 256 -26.45 1.42 7.68
CA GLN A 256 -27.81 1.94 7.71
C GLN A 256 -28.47 2.01 6.32
N TYR A 257 -27.70 2.33 5.28
CA TYR A 257 -28.23 2.59 3.92
C TYR A 257 -27.76 1.57 2.87
N GLY A 258 -26.95 0.58 3.23
CA GLY A 258 -26.51 -0.50 2.35
C GLY A 258 -25.74 -0.07 1.08
N PHE A 259 -25.32 -1.08 0.31
CA PHE A 259 -24.79 -0.95 -1.05
C PHE A 259 -25.65 -1.82 -1.98
N ASN A 260 -26.06 -1.30 -3.13
CA ASN A 260 -26.41 -2.14 -4.27
C ASN A 260 -25.14 -2.47 -5.08
N ASN A 261 -25.03 -3.69 -5.63
CA ASN A 261 -23.90 -4.20 -6.42
C ASN A 261 -23.54 -3.38 -7.70
N THR A 262 -24.16 -2.23 -7.88
CA THR A 262 -23.96 -1.25 -8.95
C THR A 262 -23.31 0.05 -8.47
N GLY A 263 -22.89 0.14 -7.20
CA GLY A 263 -22.20 1.33 -6.65
C GLY A 263 -23.15 2.45 -6.22
N GLY A 264 -24.44 2.16 -6.07
CA GLY A 264 -25.41 3.06 -5.45
C GLY A 264 -25.52 2.88 -3.94
N ILE A 265 -26.13 3.86 -3.27
CA ILE A 265 -26.64 3.73 -1.91
C ILE A 265 -28.11 3.27 -2.01
N LEU A 266 -28.52 2.28 -1.23
CA LEU A 266 -29.93 1.87 -1.18
C LEU A 266 -30.69 2.95 -0.40
N LEU A 267 -31.50 3.74 -1.10
CA LEU A 267 -32.44 4.70 -0.50
C LEU A 267 -33.55 3.98 0.26
#